data_AF-A0A0R3WAY1-F1
#
_entry.id   AF-A0A0R3WAY1-F1
#
_cell.length_a   1.000
_cell.length_b   1.000
_cell.length_c   1.000
_cell.angle_alpha   90.00
_cell.angle_beta   90.00
_cell.angle_gamma   90.00
#
_symmetry.space_group_name_H-M   'P 1'
#
loop_
_entity.id
_entity.type
_entity.pdbx_description
1 polymer ?
#
loop_
_entity_poly.entity_id
_entity_poly.type
_entity_poly.pdbx_seq_one_letter_code
_entity_poly.pdbx_strand_id
1 'polypeptide(L)'
;MALTCGEQCLRILLVVCNLFVFLFGCICTGFAAYTLAKVKEYTSDQGAIVIPAFILALVLLILLLGFLGCCGAWKLNSCCLKTYAIIITVLIIIEVICGILILIYHDKGKDLIAKFLKECISDAQIPGNIEMEDMMRNLQEKFECCGASGPNDWKDPSKYCSSHNDPISKGCADAIYEYLRSHAIVVGVTAIVLSIVEIGAVFAACCLAGKRSA
;
A
#
# COMPACT_ATOMS: atom_id res chain seq x y z
N MET A 1 -16.06 37.93 -0.31
CA MET A 1 -16.06 37.90 1.17
C MET A 1 -14.65 37.72 1.69
N ALA A 2 -14.27 38.43 2.74
CA ALA A 2 -12.99 38.21 3.43
C ALA A 2 -13.08 36.94 4.29
N LEU A 3 -12.06 36.08 4.23
CA LEU A 3 -11.96 34.91 5.10
C LEU A 3 -11.59 35.35 6.52
N THR A 4 -12.06 34.60 7.52
CA THR A 4 -11.57 34.79 8.90
C THR A 4 -10.14 34.27 9.05
N CYS A 5 -9.44 34.68 10.12
CA CYS A 5 -8.06 34.22 10.40
C CYS A 5 -7.99 32.67 10.48
N GLY A 6 -8.98 32.03 11.10
CA GLY A 6 -9.06 30.57 11.18
C GLY A 6 -9.23 29.91 9.81
N GLU A 7 -10.07 30.47 8.94
CA GLU A 7 -10.29 29.96 7.58
C GLU A 7 -9.06 30.15 6.68
N GLN A 8 -8.32 31.25 6.86
CA GLN A 8 -7.03 31.44 6.18
C GLN A 8 -6.01 30.40 6.63
N CYS A 9 -5.96 30.09 7.93
CA CYS A 9 -5.09 29.03 8.46
C CYS A 9 -5.44 27.66 7.86
N LEU A 10 -6.73 27.29 7.87
CA LEU A 10 -7.22 26.04 7.26
C LEU A 10 -6.87 25.95 5.76
N ARG A 11 -7.03 27.05 5.03
CA ARG A 11 -6.68 27.12 3.61
C ARG A 11 -5.18 26.90 3.39
N ILE A 12 -4.33 27.60 4.14
CA ILE A 12 -2.87 27.47 4.02
C ILE A 12 -2.45 26.05 4.36
N LEU A 13 -2.93 25.49 5.47
CA LEU A 13 -2.64 24.13 5.89
C LEU A 13 -3.02 23.11 4.82
N LEU A 14 -4.26 23.21 4.29
CA LEU A 14 -4.76 22.26 3.28
C LEU A 14 -3.96 22.35 1.97
N VAL A 15 -3.57 23.56 1.54
CA VAL A 15 -2.71 23.76 0.37
C VAL A 15 -1.33 23.14 0.60
N VAL A 16 -0.67 23.44 1.71
CA VAL A 16 0.70 22.98 2.00
C VAL A 16 0.74 21.46 2.14
N CYS A 17 -0.15 20.87 2.93
CA CYS A 17 -0.21 19.42 3.10
C CYS A 17 -0.50 18.69 1.78
N ASN A 18 -1.50 19.14 1.01
CA ASN A 18 -1.82 18.50 -0.27
C ASN A 18 -0.78 18.77 -1.36
N LEU A 19 0.00 19.85 -1.27
CA LEU A 19 1.16 20.07 -2.14
C LEU A 19 2.24 19.01 -1.90
N PHE A 20 2.55 18.70 -0.64
CA PHE A 20 3.48 17.61 -0.33
C PHE A 20 2.96 16.25 -0.81
N VAL A 21 1.67 15.96 -0.61
CA VAL A 21 1.02 14.74 -1.12
C VAL A 21 1.11 14.67 -2.64
N PHE A 22 0.87 15.77 -3.34
CA PHE A 22 0.97 15.83 -4.81
C PHE A 22 2.41 15.58 -5.30
N LEU A 23 3.41 16.24 -4.70
CA LEU A 23 4.82 16.05 -5.07
C LEU A 23 5.29 14.62 -4.81
N PHE A 24 4.92 14.05 -3.67
CA PHE A 24 5.19 12.66 -3.35
C PHE A 24 4.50 11.72 -4.35
N GLY A 25 3.23 11.98 -4.68
CA GLY A 25 2.47 11.24 -5.68
C GLY A 25 3.13 11.25 -7.06
N CYS A 26 3.71 12.36 -7.50
CA CYS A 26 4.45 12.46 -8.77
C CYS A 26 5.65 11.50 -8.81
N ILE A 27 6.45 11.51 -7.73
CA ILE A 27 7.64 10.66 -7.61
C ILE A 27 7.24 9.18 -7.61
N CYS A 28 6.26 8.81 -6.77
CA CYS A 28 5.78 7.43 -6.67
C CYS A 28 5.12 6.94 -7.96
N THR A 29 4.40 7.81 -8.68
CA THR A 29 3.80 7.47 -9.98
C THR A 29 4.89 7.15 -11.01
N GLY A 30 5.96 7.95 -11.06
CA GLY A 30 7.10 7.69 -11.95
C GLY A 30 7.76 6.34 -11.66
N PHE A 31 7.99 6.04 -10.39
CA PHE A 31 8.55 4.75 -9.96
C PHE A 31 7.61 3.57 -10.28
N ALA A 32 6.33 3.67 -9.94
CA ALA A 32 5.34 2.62 -10.20
C ALA A 32 5.11 2.37 -11.70
N ALA A 33 5.16 3.42 -12.52
CA ALA A 33 5.10 3.28 -13.97
C ALA A 33 6.35 2.58 -14.52
N TYR A 34 7.54 2.92 -14.00
CA TYR A 34 8.79 2.27 -14.37
C TYR A 34 8.77 0.77 -14.04
N THR A 35 8.34 0.40 -12.82
CA THR A 35 8.27 -1.01 -12.41
C THR A 35 7.24 -1.79 -13.25
N LEU A 36 6.06 -1.22 -13.50
CA LEU A 36 5.05 -1.85 -14.36
C LEU A 36 5.57 -2.04 -15.80
N ALA A 37 6.28 -1.06 -16.34
CA ALA A 37 6.87 -1.16 -17.68
C ALA A 37 7.91 -2.28 -17.75
N LYS A 38 8.76 -2.39 -16.71
CA LYS A 38 9.75 -3.46 -16.60
C LYS A 38 9.10 -4.84 -16.54
N VAL A 39 8.11 -5.03 -15.66
CA VAL A 39 7.41 -6.33 -15.57
C VAL A 39 6.77 -6.74 -16.91
N LYS A 40 6.15 -5.80 -17.63
CA LYS A 40 5.57 -6.07 -18.95
C LYS A 40 6.59 -6.43 -20.04
N GLU A 41 7.85 -6.04 -19.87
CA GLU A 41 8.95 -6.39 -20.79
C GLU A 41 9.37 -7.86 -20.64
N TYR A 42 9.40 -8.37 -19.40
CA TYR A 42 9.84 -9.74 -19.09
C TYR A 42 8.73 -10.78 -19.15
N THR A 43 7.48 -10.39 -18.85
CA THR A 43 6.36 -11.33 -18.81
C THR A 43 5.07 -10.73 -19.35
N SER A 44 4.33 -11.56 -20.10
CA SER A 44 2.94 -11.29 -20.51
C SER A 44 1.92 -11.98 -19.60
N ASP A 45 2.38 -12.60 -18.50
CA ASP A 45 1.50 -13.21 -17.52
C ASP A 45 0.67 -12.15 -16.80
N GLN A 46 -0.65 -12.36 -16.76
CA GLN A 46 -1.55 -11.41 -16.12
C GLN A 46 -1.39 -11.42 -14.59
N GLY A 47 -1.06 -12.57 -13.98
CA GLY A 47 -0.83 -12.68 -12.54
C GLY A 47 0.29 -11.75 -12.08
N ALA A 48 1.42 -11.77 -12.78
CA ALA A 48 2.56 -10.91 -12.49
C ALA A 48 2.29 -9.40 -12.67
N ILE A 49 1.36 -9.02 -13.56
CA ILE A 49 1.04 -7.62 -13.87
C ILE A 49 0.05 -7.01 -12.86
N VAL A 50 -0.80 -7.81 -12.21
CA VAL A 50 -1.89 -7.32 -11.34
C VAL A 50 -1.36 -6.46 -10.20
N ILE A 51 -0.34 -6.92 -9.47
CA ILE A 51 0.18 -6.20 -8.29
C ILE A 51 0.80 -4.85 -8.69
N PRO A 52 1.76 -4.77 -9.64
CA PRO A 52 2.31 -3.47 -10.07
C PRO A 52 1.25 -2.52 -10.65
N ALA A 53 0.27 -3.04 -11.39
CA ALA A 53 -0.83 -2.23 -11.93
C ALA A 53 -1.73 -1.67 -10.82
N PHE A 54 -2.04 -2.47 -9.80
CA PHE A 54 -2.79 -2.02 -8.63
C PHE A 54 -2.05 -0.93 -7.86
N ILE A 55 -0.74 -1.11 -7.63
CA ILE A 55 0.12 -0.08 -6.99
C ILE A 55 0.09 1.22 -7.81
N LEU A 56 0.22 1.14 -9.14
CA LEU A 56 0.14 2.31 -10.02
C LEU A 56 -1.21 3.03 -9.89
N ALA A 57 -2.31 2.30 -9.84
CA ALA A 57 -3.65 2.88 -9.66
C ALA A 57 -3.79 3.61 -8.32
N LEU A 58 -3.28 3.04 -7.23
CA LEU A 58 -3.31 3.67 -5.90
C LEU A 58 -2.48 4.97 -5.87
N VAL A 59 -1.27 4.98 -6.43
CA VAL A 59 -0.43 6.20 -6.41
C VAL A 59 -0.98 7.29 -7.33
N LEU A 60 -1.64 6.92 -8.44
CA LEU A 60 -2.38 7.87 -9.29
C LEU A 60 -3.58 8.49 -8.55
N LEU A 61 -4.28 7.71 -7.72
CA LEU A 61 -5.35 8.24 -6.88
C LEU A 61 -4.81 9.24 -5.84
N ILE A 62 -3.68 8.93 -5.20
CA ILE A 62 -3.00 9.85 -4.26
C ILE A 62 -2.59 11.15 -4.97
N LEU A 63 -2.01 11.04 -6.17
CA LEU A 63 -1.65 12.20 -7.00
C LEU A 63 -2.88 13.07 -7.32
N LEU A 64 -3.99 12.45 -7.73
CA LEU A 64 -5.25 13.13 -8.01
C LEU A 64 -5.79 13.85 -6.76
N LEU A 65 -5.75 13.20 -5.60
CA LEU A 65 -6.19 13.78 -4.33
C LEU A 65 -5.36 15.00 -3.93
N GLY A 66 -4.03 14.90 -4.04
CA GLY A 66 -3.12 16.03 -3.81
C GLY A 66 -3.42 17.20 -4.75
N PHE A 67 -3.67 16.92 -6.03
CA PHE A 67 -4.04 17.94 -7.01
C PHE A 67 -5.38 18.61 -6.68
N LEU A 68 -6.43 17.83 -6.39
CA LEU A 68 -7.76 18.34 -6.06
C LEU A 68 -7.77 19.15 -4.76
N GLY A 69 -7.09 18.67 -3.72
CA GLY A 69 -6.96 19.38 -2.45
C GLY A 69 -6.23 20.71 -2.60
N CYS A 70 -5.06 20.69 -3.27
CA CYS A 70 -4.26 21.89 -3.49
C CYS A 70 -4.98 22.90 -4.39
N CYS A 71 -5.46 22.50 -5.57
CA CYS A 71 -6.17 23.39 -6.48
C CYS A 71 -7.51 23.87 -5.91
N GLY A 72 -8.22 23.00 -5.19
CA GLY A 72 -9.47 23.31 -4.52
C GLY A 72 -9.30 24.42 -3.49
N ALA A 73 -8.31 24.30 -2.60
CA ALA A 73 -8.05 25.34 -1.59
C ALA A 73 -7.36 26.59 -2.17
N TRP A 74 -6.46 26.44 -3.14
CA TRP A 74 -5.79 27.58 -3.77
C TRP A 74 -6.76 28.46 -4.54
N LYS A 75 -7.58 27.87 -5.43
CA LYS A 75 -8.57 28.60 -6.24
C LYS A 75 -9.89 28.82 -5.52
N LEU A 76 -9.99 28.33 -4.28
CA LEU A 76 -11.21 28.29 -3.48
C LEU A 76 -12.37 27.67 -4.29
N ASN A 77 -12.14 26.64 -5.11
CA ASN A 77 -13.15 26.08 -5.99
C ASN A 77 -14.04 25.07 -5.25
N SER A 78 -15.30 25.43 -4.99
CA SER A 78 -16.25 24.59 -4.24
C SER A 78 -16.49 23.23 -4.89
N CYS A 79 -16.48 23.13 -6.22
CA CYS A 79 -16.64 21.84 -6.90
C CYS A 79 -15.46 20.91 -6.57
N CYS A 80 -14.23 21.40 -6.77
CA CYS A 80 -13.02 20.64 -6.45
C CYS A 80 -12.94 20.24 -4.96
N LEU A 81 -13.27 21.16 -4.05
CA LEU A 81 -13.26 20.90 -2.61
C LEU A 81 -14.32 19.86 -2.19
N LYS A 82 -15.53 19.93 -2.77
CA LYS A 82 -16.59 18.93 -2.52
C LYS A 82 -16.19 17.57 -3.06
N THR A 83 -15.66 17.50 -4.29
CA THR A 83 -15.19 16.24 -4.88
C THR A 83 -14.06 15.63 -4.05
N TYR A 84 -13.09 16.44 -3.63
CA TYR A 84 -12.02 16.02 -2.72
C TYR A 84 -12.59 15.43 -1.42
N ALA A 85 -13.49 16.16 -0.74
CA ALA A 85 -14.10 15.71 0.50
C ALA A 85 -14.88 14.40 0.34
N ILE A 86 -15.62 14.23 -0.76
CA ILE A 86 -16.38 13.00 -1.05
C ILE A 86 -15.42 11.82 -1.22
N ILE A 87 -14.35 11.97 -2.01
CA ILE A 87 -13.40 10.88 -2.26
C ILE A 87 -12.69 10.48 -0.96
N ILE A 88 -12.21 11.44 -0.16
CA ILE A 88 -11.57 11.15 1.14
C ILE A 88 -12.57 10.46 2.08
N THR A 89 -13.83 10.89 2.12
CA THR A 89 -14.86 10.23 2.95
C THR A 89 -15.05 8.76 2.55
N VAL A 90 -15.05 8.46 1.24
CA VAL A 90 -15.10 7.07 0.75
C VAL A 90 -13.87 6.28 1.18
N LEU A 91 -12.67 6.89 1.15
CA LEU A 91 -11.44 6.25 1.62
C LEU A 91 -11.46 5.93 3.12
N ILE A 92 -11.96 6.84 3.96
CA ILE A 92 -12.16 6.57 5.41
C ILE A 92 -13.07 5.36 5.61
N ILE A 93 -14.17 5.26 4.84
CA ILE A 93 -15.09 4.11 4.94
C ILE A 93 -14.37 2.80 4.55
N ILE A 94 -13.58 2.83 3.47
CA ILE A 94 -12.77 1.67 3.06
C ILE A 94 -11.74 1.29 4.13
N GLU A 95 -11.06 2.27 4.72
CA GLU A 95 -10.08 2.05 5.80
C GLU A 95 -10.72 1.35 7.00
N VAL A 96 -11.90 1.81 7.42
CA VAL A 96 -12.67 1.17 8.52
C VAL A 96 -13.08 -0.26 8.16
N ILE A 97 -13.58 -0.49 6.94
CA ILE A 97 -13.95 -1.84 6.48
C ILE A 97 -12.73 -2.76 6.48
N CYS A 98 -11.61 -2.31 5.93
CA CYS A 98 -10.35 -3.05 5.92
C CYS A 98 -9.88 -3.38 7.33
N GLY A 99 -9.93 -2.41 8.26
CA GLY A 99 -9.61 -2.62 9.66
C GLY A 99 -10.47 -3.71 10.31
N ILE A 100 -11.79 -3.68 10.09
CA ILE A 100 -12.71 -4.70 10.60
C ILE A 100 -12.41 -6.07 9.99
N LEU A 101 -12.17 -6.15 8.68
CA LEU A 101 -11.83 -7.42 8.02
C LEU A 101 -10.54 -8.02 8.56
N ILE A 102 -9.52 -7.20 8.80
CA ILE A 102 -8.26 -7.66 9.40
C ILE A 102 -8.51 -8.24 10.80
N LEU A 103 -9.35 -7.59 11.62
CA LEU A 103 -9.69 -8.08 12.96
C LEU A 103 -10.45 -9.41 12.93
N ILE A 104 -11.38 -9.60 11.98
CA ILE A 104 -12.18 -10.83 11.87
C ILE A 104 -11.33 -11.99 11.31
N TYR A 105 -10.48 -11.73 10.32
CA TYR A 105 -9.75 -12.75 9.58
C TYR A 105 -8.30 -12.92 10.03
N HIS A 106 -7.89 -12.31 11.14
CA HIS A 106 -6.53 -12.37 11.67
C HIS A 106 -6.00 -13.81 11.81
N ASP A 107 -6.86 -14.75 12.17
CA ASP A 107 -6.48 -16.15 12.39
C ASP A 107 -6.26 -16.94 11.08
N LYS A 108 -6.78 -16.44 9.95
CA LYS A 108 -6.60 -17.05 8.62
C LYS A 108 -5.39 -16.49 7.86
N GLY A 109 -4.73 -15.47 8.40
CA GLY A 109 -3.63 -14.77 7.72
C GLY A 109 -2.47 -15.71 7.36
N LYS A 110 -2.07 -16.59 8.29
CA LYS A 110 -0.99 -17.56 8.06
C LYS A 110 -1.29 -18.49 6.88
N ASP A 111 -2.50 -19.03 6.80
CA ASP A 111 -2.90 -19.97 5.73
C ASP A 111 -2.92 -19.29 4.36
N LEU A 112 -3.34 -18.02 4.31
CA LEU A 112 -3.32 -17.21 3.09
C LEU A 112 -1.88 -16.96 2.62
N ILE A 113 -0.98 -16.58 3.55
CA ILE A 113 0.44 -16.39 3.24
C ILE A 113 1.05 -17.69 2.76
N ALA A 114 0.76 -18.82 3.42
CA ALA A 114 1.26 -20.13 3.02
C ALA A 114 0.80 -20.52 1.61
N LYS A 115 -0.47 -20.29 1.26
CA LYS A 115 -0.97 -20.56 -0.09
C LYS A 115 -0.28 -19.71 -1.14
N PHE A 116 -0.19 -18.40 -0.90
CA PHE A 116 0.49 -17.47 -1.80
C PHE A 116 1.96 -17.86 -2.02
N LEU A 117 2.69 -18.17 -0.95
CA LEU A 117 4.08 -18.60 -1.06
C LEU A 117 4.24 -19.94 -1.81
N LYS A 118 3.27 -20.86 -1.72
CA LYS A 118 3.31 -22.11 -2.50
C LYS A 118 3.15 -21.86 -3.99
N GLU A 119 2.29 -20.91 -4.38
CA GLU A 119 2.16 -20.47 -5.77
C GLU A 119 3.48 -19.84 -6.24
N CYS A 120 4.06 -18.96 -5.43
CA CYS A 120 5.36 -18.34 -5.70
C CYS A 120 6.49 -19.37 -5.88
N ILE A 121 6.55 -20.41 -5.04
CA ILE A 121 7.52 -21.50 -5.17
C ILE A 121 7.28 -22.28 -6.46
N SER A 122 6.02 -22.61 -6.78
CA SER A 122 5.69 -23.29 -8.02
C SER A 122 6.22 -22.53 -9.24
N ASP A 123 6.07 -21.20 -9.25
CA ASP A 123 6.55 -20.34 -10.33
C ASP A 123 8.08 -20.19 -10.35
N ALA A 124 8.73 -20.10 -9.18
CA ALA A 124 10.19 -20.04 -9.05
C ALA A 124 10.88 -21.33 -9.52
N GLN A 125 10.18 -22.47 -9.49
CA GLN A 125 10.70 -23.75 -9.95
C GLN A 125 10.56 -23.97 -11.47
N ILE A 126 9.91 -23.05 -12.19
CA ILE A 126 9.82 -23.10 -13.65
C ILE A 126 11.20 -22.76 -14.22
N PRO A 127 11.82 -23.65 -15.04
CA PRO A 127 13.13 -23.39 -15.62
C PRO A 127 13.14 -22.06 -16.41
N GLY A 128 14.09 -21.17 -16.07
CA GLY A 128 14.23 -19.86 -16.70
C GLY A 128 13.58 -18.69 -15.96
N ASN A 129 12.82 -18.95 -14.88
CA ASN A 129 12.22 -17.89 -14.07
C ASN A 129 13.17 -17.36 -12.97
N ILE A 130 14.29 -16.76 -13.41
CA ILE A 130 15.37 -16.30 -12.52
C ILE A 130 14.88 -15.20 -11.56
N GLU A 131 14.00 -14.30 -12.03
CA GLU A 131 13.47 -13.21 -11.20
C GLU A 131 12.69 -13.73 -9.99
N MET A 132 11.85 -14.76 -10.20
CA MET A 132 11.05 -15.33 -9.12
C MET A 132 11.89 -16.19 -8.17
N GLU A 133 12.88 -16.91 -8.69
CA GLU A 133 13.88 -17.61 -7.89
C GLU A 133 14.67 -16.63 -7.00
N ASP A 134 15.11 -15.50 -7.55
CA ASP A 134 15.80 -14.43 -6.82
C ASP A 134 14.91 -13.78 -5.76
N MET A 135 13.65 -13.49 -6.10
CA MET A 135 12.68 -12.93 -5.17
C MET A 135 12.44 -13.88 -3.99
N MET A 136 12.25 -15.17 -4.26
CA MET A 136 12.07 -16.18 -3.21
C MET A 136 13.33 -16.36 -2.35
N ARG A 137 14.52 -16.35 -2.96
CA ARG A 137 15.79 -16.42 -2.22
C ARG A 137 15.94 -15.22 -1.29
N ASN A 138 15.75 -14.00 -1.78
CA ASN A 138 15.84 -12.77 -0.98
C ASN A 138 14.80 -12.76 0.17
N LEU A 139 13.59 -13.28 -0.08
CA LEU A 139 12.57 -13.41 0.95
C LEU A 139 13.00 -14.40 2.03
N GLN A 140 13.48 -15.58 1.64
CA GLN A 140 13.96 -16.61 2.56
C GLN A 140 15.14 -16.14 3.41
N GLU A 141 16.11 -15.43 2.80
CA GLU A 141 17.25 -14.83 3.50
C GLU A 141 16.78 -13.74 4.48
N LYS A 142 15.87 -12.86 4.06
CA LYS A 142 15.37 -11.75 4.89
C LYS A 142 14.61 -12.22 6.13
N PHE A 143 13.85 -13.31 6.02
CA PHE A 143 13.00 -13.83 7.08
C PHE A 143 13.58 -15.09 7.77
N GLU A 144 14.80 -15.49 7.40
CA GLU A 144 15.50 -16.66 7.94
C GLU A 144 14.62 -17.93 7.95
N CYS A 145 13.98 -18.20 6.81
CA CYS A 145 12.98 -19.25 6.66
C CYS A 145 13.20 -20.02 5.36
N CYS A 146 12.60 -21.22 5.21
CA CYS A 146 12.59 -21.90 3.91
C CYS A 146 11.25 -22.55 3.57
N GLY A 147 10.87 -22.42 2.30
CA GLY A 147 9.59 -22.88 1.78
C GLY A 147 8.41 -22.10 2.36
N ALA A 148 7.19 -22.49 2.00
CA ALA A 148 5.99 -21.80 2.46
C ALA A 148 5.62 -22.24 3.88
N SER A 149 5.39 -23.54 4.06
CA SER A 149 5.17 -24.24 5.32
C SER A 149 6.44 -24.91 5.83
N GLY A 150 7.40 -25.19 4.95
CA GLY A 150 8.73 -25.70 5.31
C GLY A 150 9.56 -26.11 4.10
N PRO A 151 10.80 -26.59 4.30
CA PRO A 151 11.75 -26.89 3.22
C PRO A 151 11.22 -27.85 2.13
N ASN A 152 10.36 -28.79 2.53
CA ASN A 152 9.79 -29.82 1.64
C ASN A 152 8.81 -29.26 0.60
N ASP A 153 8.44 -27.97 0.67
CA ASP A 153 7.69 -27.33 -0.41
C ASP A 153 8.53 -27.18 -1.69
N TRP A 154 9.86 -27.22 -1.59
CA TRP A 154 10.76 -27.27 -2.74
C TRP A 154 10.98 -28.72 -3.20
N LYS A 155 11.04 -28.91 -4.52
CA LYS A 155 11.42 -30.21 -5.14
C LYS A 155 12.86 -30.60 -4.84
N ASP A 156 13.74 -29.61 -4.73
CA ASP A 156 15.13 -29.78 -4.34
C ASP A 156 15.47 -28.85 -3.16
N PRO A 157 15.08 -29.21 -1.91
CA PRO A 157 15.36 -28.40 -0.74
C PRO A 157 16.86 -28.14 -0.54
N SER A 158 17.74 -29.03 -1.02
CA SER A 158 19.18 -28.84 -0.89
C SER A 158 19.69 -27.65 -1.70
N LYS A 159 19.11 -27.41 -2.89
CA LYS A 159 19.42 -26.24 -3.70
C LYS A 159 18.85 -24.94 -3.10
N TYR A 160 17.61 -24.99 -2.59
CA TYR A 160 16.85 -23.78 -2.25
C TYR A 160 16.84 -23.39 -0.77
N CYS A 161 17.20 -24.30 0.14
CA CYS A 161 17.15 -24.10 1.60
C CYS A 161 18.51 -24.14 2.29
N SER A 162 19.61 -24.04 1.54
CA SER A 162 20.96 -24.05 2.11
C SER A 162 21.29 -22.72 2.76
N SER A 163 21.19 -22.65 4.10
CA SER A 163 21.78 -21.57 4.91
C SER A 163 22.57 -22.15 6.08
N HIS A 164 23.55 -21.37 6.53
CA HIS A 164 24.66 -21.68 7.44
C HIS A 164 24.31 -22.61 8.62
N ASN A 165 25.01 -23.76 8.70
CA ASN A 165 25.25 -24.65 9.85
C ASN A 165 24.07 -25.20 10.67
N ASP A 166 22.84 -24.69 10.51
CA ASP A 166 21.65 -25.20 11.17
C ASP A 166 20.52 -25.45 10.15
N PRO A 167 19.83 -26.61 10.19
CA PRO A 167 18.73 -26.89 9.29
C PRO A 167 17.56 -25.93 9.58
N ILE A 168 17.29 -24.99 8.65
CA ILE A 168 16.14 -24.10 8.70
C ILE A 168 14.87 -24.94 8.52
N SER A 169 14.22 -25.30 9.64
CA SER A 169 12.95 -26.04 9.63
C SER A 169 11.72 -25.14 9.59
N LYS A 170 11.88 -23.83 9.75
CA LYS A 170 10.78 -22.86 9.84
C LYS A 170 10.28 -22.45 8.45
N GLY A 171 8.99 -22.63 8.19
CA GLY A 171 8.33 -22.14 6.98
C GLY A 171 8.20 -20.61 6.96
N CYS A 172 8.30 -20.01 5.78
CA CYS A 172 8.22 -18.57 5.62
C CYS A 172 6.85 -17.98 5.94
N ALA A 173 5.76 -18.76 5.82
CA ALA A 173 4.45 -18.28 6.23
C ALA A 173 4.38 -17.98 7.73
N ASP A 174 5.03 -18.81 8.55
CA ASP A 174 5.15 -18.58 9.99
C ASP A 174 6.03 -17.37 10.30
N ALA A 175 7.21 -17.30 9.69
CA ALA A 175 8.14 -16.20 9.90
C ALA A 175 7.52 -14.83 9.51
N ILE A 176 6.85 -14.76 8.36
CA ILE A 176 6.16 -13.54 7.90
C ILE A 176 4.97 -13.22 8.81
N TYR A 177 4.17 -14.22 9.21
CA TYR A 177 3.03 -13.97 10.09
C TYR A 177 3.47 -13.42 11.45
N GLU A 178 4.52 -13.98 12.05
CA GLU A 178 5.12 -13.45 13.28
C GLU A 178 5.67 -12.04 13.10
N TYR A 179 6.34 -11.78 11.97
CA TYR A 179 6.81 -10.43 11.64
C TYR A 179 5.66 -9.44 11.52
N LEU A 180 4.60 -9.79 10.79
CA LEU A 180 3.40 -8.96 10.66
C LEU A 180 2.74 -8.72 12.01
N ARG A 181 2.62 -9.75 12.85
CA ARG A 181 2.06 -9.63 14.20
C ARG A 181 2.90 -8.73 15.10
N SER A 182 4.23 -8.80 14.99
CA SER A 182 5.13 -7.93 15.75
C SER A 182 5.02 -6.44 15.34
N HIS A 183 4.68 -6.17 14.08
CA HIS A 183 4.50 -4.80 13.57
C HIS A 183 3.04 -4.35 13.52
N ALA A 184 2.07 -5.20 13.86
CA ALA A 184 0.64 -4.92 13.74
C ALA A 184 0.21 -3.69 14.55
N ILE A 185 0.83 -3.48 15.73
CA ILE A 185 0.56 -2.29 16.55
C ILE A 185 0.99 -1.02 15.81
N VAL A 186 2.17 -1.02 15.18
CA VAL A 186 2.66 0.14 14.42
C VAL A 186 1.72 0.44 13.26
N VAL A 187 1.32 -0.58 12.50
CA VAL A 187 0.38 -0.43 11.38
C VAL A 187 -0.96 0.14 11.87
N GLY A 188 -1.50 -0.39 12.97
CA GLY A 188 -2.74 0.10 13.57
C GLY A 188 -2.65 1.56 14.01
N VAL A 189 -1.55 1.96 14.66
CA VAL A 189 -1.33 3.36 15.05
C VAL A 189 -1.23 4.26 13.83
N THR A 190 -0.51 3.84 12.78
CA THR A 190 -0.39 4.64 11.55
C THR A 190 -1.73 4.83 10.84
N ALA A 191 -2.59 3.81 10.82
CA ALA A 191 -3.94 3.89 10.27
C ALA A 191 -4.80 4.89 11.07
N ILE A 192 -4.80 4.80 12.40
CA ILE A 192 -5.56 5.74 13.25
C ILE A 192 -5.12 7.19 13.02
N VAL A 193 -3.81 7.45 12.93
CA VAL A 193 -3.28 8.79 12.63
C VAL A 193 -3.73 9.25 11.25
N LEU A 194 -3.69 8.37 10.25
CA LEU A 194 -4.16 8.66 8.89
C LEU A 194 -5.65 9.04 8.90
N SER A 195 -6.52 8.26 9.54
CA SER A 195 -7.95 8.55 9.64
C SER A 195 -8.21 9.93 10.28
N ILE A 196 -7.46 10.30 11.33
CA ILE A 196 -7.60 11.63 11.97
C ILE A 196 -7.22 12.75 10.99
N VAL A 197 -6.12 12.59 10.25
CA VAL A 197 -5.68 13.56 9.24
C VAL A 197 -6.71 13.70 8.12
N GLU A 198 -7.27 12.58 7.64
CA GLU A 198 -8.32 12.57 6.61
C GLU A 198 -9.60 13.27 7.08
N ILE A 199 -10.06 13.00 8.30
CA ILE A 199 -11.22 13.68 8.90
C ILE A 199 -10.96 15.20 8.99
N GLY A 200 -9.76 15.60 9.43
CA GLY A 200 -9.37 17.01 9.48
C GLY A 200 -9.37 17.67 8.10
N ALA A 201 -8.90 16.96 7.07
CA ALA A 201 -8.91 17.43 5.69
C ALA A 201 -10.33 17.58 5.12
N VAL A 202 -11.22 16.62 5.40
CA VAL A 202 -12.65 16.70 5.02
C VAL A 202 -13.32 17.89 5.70
N PHE A 203 -13.10 18.07 7.01
CA PHE A 203 -13.64 19.19 7.76
C PHE A 203 -13.20 20.54 7.15
N ALA A 204 -11.89 20.70 6.93
CA ALA A 204 -11.35 21.91 6.32
C ALA A 204 -11.89 22.15 4.90
N ALA A 205 -12.00 21.11 4.07
CA ALA A 205 -12.53 21.22 2.72
C ALA A 205 -14.01 21.64 2.71
N CYS A 206 -14.83 21.05 3.58
CA CYS A 206 -16.25 21.40 3.73
C CYS A 206 -16.45 22.85 4.20
N CYS A 207 -15.68 23.30 5.20
CA CYS A 207 -15.72 24.68 5.68
C CYS A 207 -15.36 25.68 4.56
N LEU A 208 -14.30 25.40 3.79
CA LEU A 208 -13.87 26.26 2.68
C LEU A 208 -14.85 26.23 1.50
N ALA A 209 -15.46 25.08 1.22
CA ALA A 209 -16.44 24.93 0.14
C ALA A 209 -17.72 25.74 0.39
N GLY A 210 -18.19 25.78 1.64
CA GLY A 210 -19.39 26.52 2.04
C GLY A 210 -19.25 28.05 1.89
N LYS A 211 -18.05 28.59 2.10
CA LYS A 211 -17.79 30.04 2.05
C LYS A 211 -17.83 30.68 0.67
N ARG A 212 -17.71 29.89 -0.41
CA ARG A 212 -17.89 30.40 -1.78
C ARG A 212 -19.33 30.24 -2.28
N SER A 213 -20.13 29.39 -1.63
CA SER A 213 -21.54 29.18 -1.99
C SER A 213 -22.49 30.14 -1.25
N ALA A 214 -22.06 30.68 -0.11
CA ALA A 214 -22.62 31.90 0.48
C ALA A 214 -22.08 33.14 -0.24
#